data_AF-A0A3D1TVX5-F1
#
_entry.id   AF-A0A3D1TVX5-F1
#
_cell.length_a   1.000
_cell.length_b   1.000
_cell.length_c   1.000
_cell.angle_alpha   90.00
_cell.angle_beta   90.00
_cell.angle_gamma   90.00
#
_symmetry.space_group_name_H-M   'P 1'
#
loop_
_entity.id
_entity.type
_entity.pdbx_description
1 polymer ?
#
loop_
_entity_poly.entity_id
_entity_poly.type
_entity_poly.pdbx_seq_one_letter_code
_entity_poly.pdbx_strand_id
1 'polypeptide(L)'
;MSGGRVAFGSLGLASGPSQIGRIRFSARGLAPVETGPIYLGDEVPRHSWLKLARLSINGTAVNPVSPTFSLRPGQRANVSATLHYASYWVAASMLLGATVTWGDPRARFWDLGALVTPVLDGERAVSLSFTAPAKPGRYYLAFAFQAEGAVSNIMSGTNWSYRNDVWGDGNDVASYPDSVFERGIAEGRIAHRILRSKGGYTQSWLPMTAVRLRVGQAY
;
A
#
# COMPACT_ATOMS: atom_id res chain seq x y z
N MET A 1 16.00 28.44 15.77
CA MET A 1 14.60 27.99 15.63
C MET A 1 14.15 27.49 16.99
N SER A 2 13.25 28.20 17.66
CA SER A 2 12.73 27.81 18.98
C SER A 2 11.64 26.75 18.78
N GLY A 3 11.93 25.50 19.11
CA GLY A 3 10.91 24.46 19.20
C GLY A 3 10.03 24.69 20.43
N GLY A 4 8.71 24.79 20.24
CA GLY A 4 7.76 24.78 21.35
C GLY A 4 7.55 23.34 21.84
N ARG A 5 7.77 23.08 23.14
CA ARG A 5 7.45 21.80 23.76
C ARG A 5 6.16 21.96 24.56
N VAL A 6 5.17 21.13 24.27
CA VAL A 6 3.98 20.97 25.12
C VAL A 6 4.04 19.58 25.71
N ALA A 7 3.86 19.47 27.02
CA ALA A 7 3.82 18.20 27.74
C ALA A 7 2.50 18.11 28.51
N PHE A 8 1.88 16.94 28.47
CA PHE A 8 0.67 16.63 29.21
C PHE A 8 0.99 15.51 30.21
N GLY A 9 0.49 15.62 31.44
CA GLY A 9 0.60 14.54 32.44
C GLY A 9 -0.26 13.33 32.07
N SER A 10 -1.34 13.55 31.33
CA SER A 10 -2.12 12.52 30.63
C SER A 10 -2.92 13.17 29.50
N LEU A 11 -3.23 12.40 28.46
CA LEU A 11 -4.13 12.79 27.38
C LEU A 11 -5.20 11.71 27.26
N GLY A 12 -6.44 12.03 27.60
CA GLY A 12 -7.59 11.13 27.50
C GLY A 12 -8.45 11.49 26.28
N LEU A 13 -8.84 10.48 25.51
CA LEU A 13 -9.85 10.60 24.45
C LEU A 13 -11.06 9.76 24.88
N ALA A 14 -12.22 10.39 25.02
CA ALA A 14 -13.48 9.69 25.24
C ALA A 14 -14.23 9.60 23.91
N SER A 15 -14.72 8.42 23.56
CA SER A 15 -15.52 8.20 22.36
C SER A 15 -16.79 7.44 22.68
N GLY A 16 -17.87 7.75 21.97
CA GLY A 16 -18.98 6.82 21.79
C GLY A 16 -18.62 5.69 20.83
N PRO A 17 -19.50 4.70 20.62
CA PRO A 17 -19.30 3.69 19.60
C PRO A 17 -19.14 4.36 18.22
N SER A 18 -18.06 4.00 17.51
CA SER A 18 -17.78 4.35 16.10
C SER A 18 -17.48 5.81 15.76
N GLN A 19 -16.53 6.45 16.45
CA GLN A 19 -16.06 7.80 16.07
C GLN A 19 -14.68 7.78 15.40
N ILE A 20 -14.60 8.40 14.20
CA ILE A 20 -13.33 8.73 13.53
C ILE A 20 -12.91 10.12 14.02
N GLY A 21 -11.76 10.20 14.69
CA GLY A 21 -11.18 11.46 15.16
C GLY A 21 -9.87 11.79 14.46
N ARG A 22 -9.46 13.06 14.56
CA ARG A 22 -8.06 13.48 14.32
C ARG A 22 -7.65 14.34 15.51
N ILE A 23 -6.41 14.20 15.96
CA ILE A 23 -5.85 15.18 16.88
C ILE A 23 -5.17 16.26 16.04
N ARG A 24 -5.62 17.50 16.22
CA ARG A 24 -5.03 18.67 15.58
C ARG A 24 -4.36 19.53 16.64
N PHE A 25 -3.07 19.78 16.45
CA PHE A 25 -2.31 20.73 17.24
C PHE A 25 -2.20 22.04 16.46
N SER A 26 -2.63 23.16 17.06
CA SER A 26 -2.61 24.49 16.44
C SER A 26 -1.97 25.52 17.38
N ALA A 27 -1.21 26.46 16.82
CA ALA A 27 -0.63 27.59 17.54
C ALA A 27 -0.67 28.84 16.66
N ARG A 28 -0.79 30.02 17.27
CA ARG A 28 -0.90 31.30 16.54
C ARG A 28 0.36 31.52 15.70
N GLY A 29 0.19 31.73 14.40
CA GLY A 29 1.30 31.98 13.47
C GLY A 29 2.05 30.73 13.00
N LEU A 30 1.59 29.52 13.31
CA LEU A 30 2.16 28.25 12.82
C LEU A 30 1.13 27.42 12.05
N ALA A 31 1.60 26.68 11.06
CA ALA A 31 0.77 25.69 10.36
C ALA A 31 0.36 24.57 11.35
N PRO A 32 -0.92 24.16 11.36
CA PRO A 32 -1.37 23.08 12.23
C PRO A 32 -0.74 21.75 11.84
N VAL A 33 -0.52 20.89 12.83
CA VAL A 33 -0.11 19.49 12.63
C VAL A 33 -1.28 18.60 13.01
N GLU A 34 -1.67 17.71 12.10
CA GLU A 34 -2.75 16.74 12.31
C GLU A 34 -2.18 15.33 12.34
N THR A 35 -2.71 14.49 13.22
CA THR A 35 -2.49 13.05 13.16
C THR A 35 -3.22 12.44 11.96
N GLY A 36 -2.85 11.21 11.60
CA GLY A 36 -3.76 10.36 10.84
C GLY A 36 -5.09 10.11 11.58
N PRO A 37 -6.06 9.47 10.92
CA PRO A 37 -7.33 9.11 11.56
C PRO A 37 -7.09 8.21 12.79
N ILE A 38 -7.75 8.55 13.89
CA ILE A 38 -7.79 7.74 15.12
C ILE A 38 -9.17 7.09 15.19
N TYR A 39 -9.19 5.79 15.44
CA TYR A 39 -10.40 4.99 15.57
C TYR A 39 -10.62 4.66 17.04
N LEU A 40 -11.78 5.04 17.59
CA LEU A 40 -12.12 4.80 18.99
C LEU A 40 -13.46 4.03 19.08
N GLY A 41 -13.47 2.85 19.71
CA GLY A 41 -14.64 1.96 19.90
C GLY A 41 -14.36 0.46 19.64
N ASP A 42 -15.23 -0.43 20.15
CA ASP A 42 -15.10 -1.90 20.07
C ASP A 42 -15.46 -2.50 18.69
N GLU A 43 -16.17 -1.73 17.86
CA GLU A 43 -16.34 -2.02 16.42
C GLU A 43 -15.30 -1.24 15.62
N VAL A 44 -14.04 -1.62 15.70
CA VAL A 44 -13.07 -1.22 14.68
C VAL A 44 -13.46 -2.01 13.42
N PRO A 45 -13.77 -1.37 12.28
CA PRO A 45 -13.72 -2.07 11.01
C PRO A 45 -12.26 -2.55 10.86
N ARG A 46 -12.01 -3.82 11.19
CA ARG A 46 -10.70 -4.49 11.25
C ARG A 46 -10.15 -4.68 9.84
N HIS A 47 -9.96 -3.58 9.13
CA HIS A 47 -9.43 -3.58 7.80
C HIS A 47 -7.91 -3.64 7.91
N SER A 48 -7.38 -4.68 7.27
CA SER A 48 -5.95 -4.82 7.09
C SER A 48 -5.41 -3.61 6.30
N TRP A 49 -4.16 -3.23 6.55
CA TRP A 49 -3.52 -2.11 5.86
C TRP A 49 -2.04 -2.41 5.63
N LEU A 50 -1.46 -1.72 4.65
CA LEU A 50 -0.05 -1.83 4.26
C LEU A 50 0.52 -0.42 4.05
N LYS A 51 1.67 -0.13 4.66
CA LYS A 51 2.39 1.13 4.52
C LYS A 51 3.85 0.87 4.24
N LEU A 52 4.48 1.82 3.55
CA LEU A 52 5.92 1.84 3.41
C LEU A 52 6.53 2.43 4.68
N ALA A 53 7.45 1.72 5.32
CA ALA A 53 8.19 2.22 6.48
C ALA A 53 9.59 2.71 6.09
N ARG A 54 10.27 1.97 5.20
CA ARG A 54 11.58 2.35 4.66
C ARG A 54 11.66 1.93 3.20
N LEU A 55 12.38 2.71 2.40
CA LEU A 55 12.62 2.42 0.99
C LEU A 55 13.99 2.93 0.58
N SER A 56 14.72 2.08 -0.13
CA SER A 56 15.92 2.44 -0.88
C SER A 56 15.82 1.89 -2.29
N ILE A 57 16.16 2.72 -3.27
CA ILE A 57 16.24 2.32 -4.68
C ILE A 57 17.65 2.65 -5.17
N ASN A 58 18.37 1.64 -5.66
CA ASN A 58 19.77 1.73 -6.07
C ASN A 58 20.69 2.34 -4.98
N GLY A 59 20.40 2.03 -3.71
CA GLY A 59 21.15 2.55 -2.56
C GLY A 59 20.68 3.92 -2.05
N THR A 60 19.86 4.63 -2.81
CA THR A 60 19.34 5.94 -2.41
C THR A 60 18.06 5.80 -1.59
N ALA A 61 18.05 6.34 -0.37
CA ALA A 61 16.87 6.39 0.48
C ALA A 61 15.75 7.24 -0.14
N VAL A 62 14.52 6.78 -0.02
CA VAL A 62 13.31 7.46 -0.52
C VAL A 62 12.38 7.74 0.66
N ASN A 63 11.77 8.93 0.70
CA ASN A 63 10.82 9.29 1.75
C ASN A 63 9.59 8.36 1.73
N PRO A 64 9.35 7.56 2.78
CA PRO A 64 8.25 6.59 2.80
C PRO A 64 6.85 7.22 2.84
N VAL A 65 6.72 8.47 3.32
CA VAL A 65 5.44 9.20 3.41
C VAL A 65 5.03 9.81 2.07
N SER A 66 6.01 10.20 1.25
CA SER A 66 5.80 10.71 -0.10
C SER A 66 6.76 10.03 -1.08
N PRO A 67 6.58 8.72 -1.35
CA PRO A 67 7.57 7.91 -2.03
C PRO A 67 7.59 8.25 -3.51
N THR A 68 8.63 8.94 -3.93
CA THR A 68 8.88 9.32 -5.33
C THR A 68 10.33 9.05 -5.68
N PHE A 69 10.57 8.41 -6.81
CA PHE A 69 11.92 8.15 -7.32
C PHE A 69 11.98 8.34 -8.84
N SER A 70 13.09 8.88 -9.33
CA SER A 70 13.32 9.11 -10.76
C SER A 70 14.26 8.06 -11.34
N LEU A 71 13.91 7.55 -12.51
CA LEU A 71 14.66 6.56 -13.26
C LEU A 71 14.92 7.07 -14.68
N ARG A 72 16.06 6.70 -15.26
CA ARG A 72 16.28 6.84 -16.69
C ARG A 72 15.50 5.73 -17.43
N PRO A 73 15.05 5.98 -18.67
CA PRO A 73 14.50 4.93 -19.51
C PRO A 73 15.46 3.72 -19.60
N GLY A 74 14.93 2.51 -19.42
CA GLY A 74 15.75 1.28 -19.43
C GLY A 74 16.68 1.08 -18.23
N GLN A 75 16.67 1.97 -17.23
CA GLN A 75 17.52 1.82 -16.05
C GLN A 75 17.05 0.64 -15.19
N ARG A 76 18.00 -0.19 -14.74
CA ARG A 76 17.74 -1.19 -13.70
C ARG A 76 17.59 -0.53 -12.33
N ALA A 77 16.54 -0.91 -11.61
CA ALA A 77 16.28 -0.52 -10.24
C ALA A 77 16.40 -1.75 -9.33
N ASN A 78 17.21 -1.63 -8.27
CA ASN A 78 17.26 -2.58 -7.17
C ASN A 78 16.57 -1.93 -5.97
N VAL A 79 15.49 -2.54 -5.52
CA VAL A 79 14.63 -2.02 -4.46
C VAL A 79 14.85 -2.83 -3.19
N SER A 80 15.07 -2.13 -2.08
CA SER A 80 14.99 -2.68 -0.73
C SER A 80 13.95 -1.88 0.05
N ALA A 81 12.95 -2.56 0.61
CA ALA A 81 11.87 -1.90 1.33
C ALA A 81 11.55 -2.64 2.64
N THR A 82 11.18 -1.87 3.65
CA THR A 82 10.50 -2.37 4.84
C THR A 82 9.06 -1.91 4.76
N LEU A 83 8.14 -2.86 4.75
CA LEU A 83 6.71 -2.63 4.77
C LEU A 83 6.19 -2.82 6.19
N HIS A 84 5.26 -1.96 6.59
CA HIS A 84 4.55 -2.01 7.85
C HIS A 84 3.10 -2.38 7.58
N TYR A 85 2.54 -3.31 8.35
CA TYR A 85 1.21 -3.83 8.05
C TYR A 85 0.44 -4.28 9.29
N ALA A 86 -0.88 -4.26 9.17
CA ALA A 86 -1.77 -4.98 10.07
C ALA A 86 -2.63 -5.95 9.27
N SER A 87 -2.83 -7.14 9.82
CA SER A 87 -3.81 -8.12 9.35
C SER A 87 -4.52 -8.76 10.52
N TYR A 88 -5.85 -8.84 10.43
CA TYR A 88 -6.71 -9.40 11.47
C TYR A 88 -7.13 -10.84 11.17
N TRP A 89 -6.63 -11.43 10.08
CA TRP A 89 -6.93 -12.78 9.66
C TRP A 89 -6.23 -13.80 10.56
N VAL A 90 -7.01 -14.64 11.25
CA VAL A 90 -6.50 -15.56 12.28
C VAL A 90 -6.09 -16.93 11.76
N ALA A 91 -6.52 -17.31 10.54
CA ALA A 91 -6.36 -18.68 10.04
C ALA A 91 -6.11 -18.77 8.52
N ALA A 92 -5.69 -17.66 7.87
CA ALA A 92 -5.42 -17.63 6.44
C ALA A 92 -3.97 -17.21 6.18
N SER A 93 -3.31 -17.86 5.21
CA SER A 93 -2.03 -17.39 4.69
C SER A 93 -2.26 -16.12 3.87
N MET A 94 -1.79 -14.99 4.36
CA MET A 94 -1.79 -13.74 3.59
C MET A 94 -0.53 -13.70 2.72
N LEU A 95 -0.69 -13.66 1.40
CA LEU A 95 0.44 -13.54 0.48
C LEU A 95 0.71 -12.07 0.18
N LEU A 96 1.98 -11.68 0.17
CA LEU A 96 2.42 -10.36 -0.23
C LEU A 96 3.02 -10.42 -1.63
N GLY A 97 2.61 -9.49 -2.48
CA GLY A 97 3.22 -9.32 -3.78
C GLY A 97 3.50 -7.86 -4.13
N ALA A 98 4.19 -7.68 -5.24
CA ALA A 98 4.39 -6.38 -5.86
C ALA A 98 4.16 -6.44 -7.37
N THR A 99 3.83 -5.30 -7.97
CA THR A 99 3.69 -5.16 -9.42
C THR A 99 4.09 -3.76 -9.87
N VAL A 100 4.45 -3.64 -11.15
CA VAL A 100 4.72 -2.35 -11.81
C VAL A 100 3.66 -2.03 -12.84
N THR A 101 3.39 -0.75 -13.09
CA THR A 101 2.32 -0.30 -14.00
C THR A 101 2.73 -0.26 -15.49
N TRP A 102 3.73 -1.04 -15.88
CA TRP A 102 4.15 -1.15 -17.28
C TRP A 102 4.46 -2.59 -17.67
N GLY A 103 4.37 -2.84 -18.99
CA GLY A 103 4.48 -4.19 -19.53
C GLY A 103 3.20 -5.00 -19.33
N ASP A 104 3.29 -6.31 -19.54
CA ASP A 104 2.17 -7.22 -19.33
C ASP A 104 1.99 -7.54 -17.84
N PRO A 105 0.84 -7.21 -17.22
CA PRO A 105 0.56 -7.52 -15.82
C PRO A 105 0.73 -9.00 -15.47
N ARG A 106 0.50 -9.91 -16.43
CA ARG A 106 0.64 -11.37 -16.24
C ARG A 106 2.08 -11.83 -16.01
N ALA A 107 3.05 -11.00 -16.37
CA ALA A 107 4.48 -11.33 -16.30
C ALA A 107 5.29 -10.31 -15.49
N ARG A 108 4.63 -9.31 -14.89
CA ARG A 108 5.27 -8.16 -14.23
C ARG A 108 4.87 -8.02 -12.77
N PHE A 109 4.82 -9.14 -12.06
CA PHE A 109 4.65 -9.17 -10.61
C PHE A 109 5.72 -10.03 -9.93
N TRP A 110 5.86 -9.83 -8.61
CA TRP A 110 6.77 -10.58 -7.75
C TRP A 110 5.99 -11.17 -6.58
N ASP A 111 6.25 -12.44 -6.29
CA ASP A 111 5.88 -13.04 -5.02
C ASP A 111 6.92 -12.69 -3.97
N LEU A 112 6.50 -12.02 -2.90
CA LEU A 112 7.35 -11.56 -1.80
C LEU A 112 7.15 -12.42 -0.53
N GLY A 113 6.43 -13.53 -0.66
CA GLY A 113 6.18 -14.53 0.35
C GLY A 113 4.96 -14.26 1.22
N ALA A 114 4.71 -15.19 2.13
CA ALA A 114 3.64 -15.08 3.11
C ALA A 114 3.97 -14.07 4.23
N LEU A 115 2.91 -13.47 4.77
CA LEU A 115 2.94 -12.63 5.97
C LEU A 115 2.48 -13.43 7.19
N VAL A 116 3.08 -13.12 8.34
CA VAL A 116 2.62 -13.64 9.64
C VAL A 116 1.35 -12.91 10.04
N THR A 117 0.29 -13.64 10.36
CA THR A 117 -1.01 -13.10 10.77
C THR A 117 -1.67 -13.98 11.83
N PRO A 118 -2.49 -13.42 12.75
CA PRO A 118 -2.87 -12.01 12.85
C PRO A 118 -1.74 -11.16 13.44
N VAL A 119 -1.67 -9.89 13.06
CA VAL A 119 -0.69 -8.94 13.56
C VAL A 119 -1.22 -7.51 13.41
N LEU A 120 -0.96 -6.64 14.39
CA LEU A 120 -1.39 -5.23 14.34
C LEU A 120 -0.26 -4.27 13.99
N ASP A 121 0.99 -4.73 14.14
CA ASP A 121 2.20 -3.91 14.03
C ASP A 121 3.33 -4.74 13.39
N GLY A 122 3.04 -5.36 12.24
CA GLY A 122 3.95 -6.26 11.57
C GLY A 122 4.92 -5.51 10.66
N GLU A 123 6.20 -5.90 10.66
CA GLU A 123 7.16 -5.45 9.67
C GLU A 123 7.55 -6.59 8.71
N ARG A 124 7.74 -6.26 7.44
CA ARG A 124 8.22 -7.17 6.41
C ARG A 124 9.29 -6.50 5.56
N ALA A 125 10.52 -7.00 5.64
CA ALA A 125 11.58 -6.63 4.73
C ALA A 125 11.44 -7.39 3.40
N VAL A 126 11.57 -6.68 2.29
CA VAL A 126 11.48 -7.23 0.92
C VAL A 126 12.55 -6.64 0.03
N SER A 127 12.93 -7.39 -1.00
CA SER A 127 13.84 -6.92 -2.05
C SER A 127 13.39 -7.44 -3.39
N LEU A 128 13.47 -6.59 -4.42
CA LEU A 128 13.14 -6.93 -5.79
C LEU A 128 13.96 -6.09 -6.76
N SER A 129 14.01 -6.50 -8.03
CA SER A 129 14.62 -5.68 -9.07
C SER A 129 13.78 -5.68 -10.33
N PHE A 130 13.78 -4.56 -11.04
CA PHE A 130 13.11 -4.39 -12.32
C PHE A 130 13.88 -3.46 -13.24
N THR A 131 13.51 -3.45 -14.51
CA THR A 131 14.01 -2.50 -15.51
C THR A 131 12.90 -1.51 -15.85
N ALA A 132 13.22 -0.21 -15.75
CA ALA A 132 12.31 0.86 -16.11
C ALA A 132 11.91 0.77 -17.59
N PRO A 133 10.69 1.18 -17.96
CA PRO A 133 10.26 1.16 -19.36
C PRO A 133 11.11 2.12 -20.20
N ALA A 134 11.18 1.87 -21.51
CA ALA A 134 11.85 2.76 -22.46
C ALA A 134 11.03 4.05 -22.69
N LYS A 135 9.71 3.99 -22.52
CA LYS A 135 8.82 5.13 -22.68
C LYS A 135 8.90 6.03 -21.42
N PRO A 136 9.24 7.33 -21.57
CA PRO A 136 9.14 8.27 -20.47
C PRO A 136 7.70 8.44 -19.99
N GLY A 137 7.53 8.67 -18.70
CA GLY A 137 6.20 8.83 -18.11
C GLY A 137 6.18 8.66 -16.60
N ARG A 138 4.96 8.70 -16.08
CA ARG A 138 4.66 8.37 -14.69
C ARG A 138 4.23 6.92 -14.60
N TYR A 139 4.79 6.24 -13.61
CA TYR A 139 4.55 4.83 -13.33
C TYR A 139 4.48 4.62 -11.82
N TYR A 140 4.05 3.43 -11.40
CA TYR A 140 4.06 3.02 -10.00
C TYR A 140 4.70 1.66 -9.82
N LEU A 141 5.33 1.46 -8.66
CA LEU A 141 5.56 0.16 -8.05
C LEU A 141 4.56 0.02 -6.91
N ALA A 142 3.65 -0.94 -6.99
CA ALA A 142 2.64 -1.21 -5.97
C ALA A 142 3.01 -2.46 -5.17
N PHE A 143 2.69 -2.46 -3.88
CA PHE A 143 2.75 -3.61 -2.99
C PHE A 143 1.35 -3.87 -2.47
N ALA A 144 0.92 -5.13 -2.43
CA ALA A 144 -0.40 -5.50 -1.94
C ALA A 144 -0.37 -6.89 -1.31
N PHE A 145 -1.24 -7.14 -0.34
CA PHE A 145 -1.39 -8.47 0.25
C PHE A 145 -2.85 -8.84 0.49
N GLN A 146 -3.16 -10.13 0.38
CA GLN A 146 -4.50 -10.67 0.63
C GLN A 146 -4.46 -12.19 0.91
N ALA A 147 -5.55 -12.73 1.46
CA ALA A 147 -5.77 -14.17 1.67
C ALA A 147 -6.16 -14.84 0.35
N GLU A 148 -5.19 -15.08 -0.52
CA GLU A 148 -5.39 -15.72 -1.81
C GLU A 148 -4.43 -16.92 -1.99
N GLY A 149 -4.69 -17.75 -3.01
CA GLY A 149 -3.93 -18.98 -3.26
C GLY A 149 -2.57 -18.73 -3.92
N ALA A 150 -2.45 -17.63 -4.65
CA ALA A 150 -1.22 -17.18 -5.29
C ALA A 150 -1.16 -15.65 -5.34
N VAL A 151 0.03 -15.07 -5.54
CA VAL A 151 0.15 -13.62 -5.75
C VAL A 151 -0.52 -13.18 -7.05
N SER A 152 -0.59 -14.05 -8.07
CA SER A 152 -1.29 -13.75 -9.31
C SER A 152 -2.79 -13.48 -9.09
N ASN A 153 -3.45 -14.22 -8.20
CA ASN A 153 -4.82 -13.96 -7.75
C ASN A 153 -4.98 -12.50 -7.26
N ILE A 154 -4.04 -12.05 -6.42
CA ILE A 154 -4.06 -10.70 -5.86
C ILE A 154 -3.87 -9.66 -6.97
N MET A 155 -2.88 -9.86 -7.82
CA MET A 155 -2.48 -8.89 -8.85
C MET A 155 -3.50 -8.79 -9.99
N SER A 156 -4.24 -9.85 -10.27
CA SER A 156 -5.30 -9.89 -11.26
C SER A 156 -6.69 -9.58 -10.66
N GLY A 157 -6.78 -9.38 -9.34
CA GLY A 157 -8.06 -9.19 -8.66
C GLY A 157 -9.00 -10.41 -8.80
N THR A 158 -8.46 -11.62 -8.90
CA THR A 158 -9.22 -12.87 -8.98
C THR A 158 -9.08 -13.63 -7.67
N ASN A 159 -10.18 -14.07 -7.06
CA ASN A 159 -10.12 -14.85 -5.83
C ASN A 159 -9.70 -16.30 -6.11
N TRP A 160 -8.99 -16.93 -5.18
CA TRP A 160 -8.54 -18.32 -5.24
C TRP A 160 -9.65 -19.33 -5.53
N SER A 161 -10.90 -19.02 -5.15
CA SER A 161 -12.04 -19.89 -5.44
C SER A 161 -12.44 -19.91 -6.91
N TYR A 162 -11.92 -18.96 -7.70
CA TYR A 162 -12.04 -18.91 -9.15
C TYR A 162 -10.85 -19.67 -9.75
N ARG A 163 -11.14 -20.65 -10.62
CA ARG A 163 -10.16 -21.68 -11.03
C ARG A 163 -8.88 -21.13 -11.68
N ASN A 164 -8.99 -20.03 -12.43
CA ASN A 164 -7.89 -19.44 -13.19
C ASN A 164 -7.88 -17.93 -12.98
N ASP A 165 -6.70 -17.32 -12.91
CA ASP A 165 -6.56 -15.86 -12.88
C ASP A 165 -7.17 -15.23 -14.13
N VAL A 166 -8.09 -14.30 -13.93
CA VAL A 166 -8.62 -13.44 -15.00
C VAL A 166 -7.86 -12.14 -14.95
N TRP A 167 -7.42 -11.69 -16.13
CA TRP A 167 -6.60 -10.49 -16.31
C TRP A 167 -7.20 -9.63 -17.42
N GLY A 168 -7.09 -8.31 -17.31
CA GLY A 168 -7.57 -7.36 -18.31
C GLY A 168 -9.08 -7.08 -18.27
N ASP A 169 -9.76 -7.49 -17.21
CA ASP A 169 -11.18 -7.28 -16.90
C ASP A 169 -11.43 -6.03 -16.04
N GLY A 170 -10.40 -5.20 -15.85
CA GLY A 170 -10.49 -3.86 -15.26
C GLY A 170 -10.24 -3.80 -13.75
N ASN A 171 -9.78 -4.90 -13.14
CA ASN A 171 -9.39 -4.95 -11.73
C ASN A 171 -7.94 -5.38 -11.47
N ASP A 172 -7.14 -5.58 -12.52
CA ASP A 172 -5.69 -5.77 -12.40
C ASP A 172 -5.04 -4.61 -11.62
N VAL A 173 -4.24 -4.94 -10.60
CA VAL A 173 -3.56 -3.93 -9.76
C VAL A 173 -2.66 -3.01 -10.58
N ALA A 174 -1.97 -3.56 -11.59
CA ALA A 174 -1.08 -2.79 -12.46
C ALA A 174 -1.81 -1.80 -13.38
N SER A 175 -3.13 -1.96 -13.55
CA SER A 175 -3.96 -1.21 -14.51
C SER A 175 -4.86 -0.19 -13.82
N TYR A 176 -4.78 -0.02 -12.50
CA TYR A 176 -5.54 1.00 -11.80
C TYR A 176 -5.15 2.42 -12.25
N PRO A 177 -6.08 3.40 -12.16
CA PRO A 177 -5.72 4.80 -12.39
C PRO A 177 -4.84 5.35 -11.27
N ASP A 178 -4.01 6.36 -11.57
CA ASP A 178 -3.11 7.05 -10.61
C ASP A 178 -3.77 7.30 -9.24
N SER A 179 -5.01 7.79 -9.24
CA SER A 179 -5.76 8.13 -8.02
C SER A 179 -5.97 6.96 -7.05
N VAL A 180 -5.94 5.72 -7.52
CA VAL A 180 -5.99 4.52 -6.68
C VAL A 180 -4.65 4.30 -5.99
N PHE A 181 -3.52 4.43 -6.70
CA PHE A 181 -2.20 4.33 -6.09
C PHE A 181 -1.95 5.46 -5.08
N GLU A 182 -2.36 6.68 -5.41
CA GLU A 182 -2.28 7.83 -4.50
C GLU A 182 -3.08 7.57 -3.20
N ARG A 183 -4.27 6.97 -3.30
CA ARG A 183 -5.04 6.52 -2.13
C ARG A 183 -4.34 5.42 -1.36
N GLY A 184 -3.76 4.41 -2.03
CA GLY A 184 -2.97 3.37 -1.37
C GLY A 184 -1.80 3.94 -0.58
N ILE A 185 -1.09 4.94 -1.12
CA ILE A 185 -0.03 5.65 -0.41
C ILE A 185 -0.60 6.37 0.83
N ALA A 186 -1.70 7.10 0.68
CA ALA A 186 -2.30 7.92 1.73
C ALA A 186 -2.98 7.10 2.85
N GLU A 187 -3.66 6.01 2.50
CA GLU A 187 -4.54 5.26 3.41
C GLU A 187 -4.02 3.86 3.75
N GLY A 188 -3.10 3.31 2.95
CA GLY A 188 -2.55 1.96 3.14
C GLY A 188 -3.50 0.85 2.74
N ARG A 189 -4.59 1.20 2.06
CA ARG A 189 -5.58 0.29 1.49
C ARG A 189 -6.36 0.99 0.40
N ILE A 190 -6.98 0.22 -0.46
CA ILE A 190 -7.88 0.72 -1.51
C ILE A 190 -9.15 -0.12 -1.55
N ALA A 191 -10.25 0.49 -2.01
CA ALA A 191 -11.38 -0.29 -2.47
C ALA A 191 -11.03 -0.89 -3.84
N HIS A 192 -11.29 -2.19 -4.02
CA HIS A 192 -11.11 -2.85 -5.31
C HIS A 192 -12.25 -3.83 -5.60
N ARG A 193 -12.33 -4.29 -6.84
CA ARG A 193 -13.25 -5.34 -7.25
C ARG A 193 -12.49 -6.66 -7.33
N ILE A 194 -13.03 -7.69 -6.70
CA ILE A 194 -12.49 -9.05 -6.78
C ILE A 194 -13.50 -9.99 -7.44
N LEU A 195 -13.04 -10.74 -8.44
CA LEU A 195 -13.81 -11.77 -9.11
C LEU A 195 -13.85 -13.04 -8.26
N ARG A 196 -15.05 -13.53 -7.95
CA ARG A 196 -15.27 -14.77 -7.17
C ARG A 196 -16.08 -15.78 -7.97
N SER A 197 -15.88 -17.07 -7.72
CA SER A 197 -16.60 -18.13 -8.45
C SER A 197 -18.09 -18.15 -8.16
N LYS A 198 -18.49 -17.74 -6.96
CA LYS A 198 -19.89 -17.50 -6.59
C LYS A 198 -20.12 -16.00 -6.45
N GLY A 199 -21.05 -15.45 -7.24
CA GLY A 199 -21.48 -14.05 -7.15
C GLY A 199 -20.75 -13.06 -8.07
N GLY A 200 -19.76 -13.51 -8.85
CA GLY A 200 -19.06 -12.64 -9.81
C GLY A 200 -18.18 -11.59 -9.12
N TYR A 201 -18.20 -10.35 -9.62
CA TYR A 201 -17.41 -9.27 -9.03
C TYR A 201 -18.03 -8.77 -7.73
N THR A 202 -17.22 -8.71 -6.69
CA THR A 202 -17.60 -8.17 -5.38
C THR A 202 -16.64 -7.06 -4.99
N GLN A 203 -17.13 -6.06 -4.27
CA GLN A 203 -16.28 -5.02 -3.72
C GLN A 203 -15.57 -5.53 -2.47
N SER A 204 -14.27 -5.24 -2.34
CA SER A 204 -13.47 -5.60 -1.18
C SER A 204 -12.44 -4.52 -0.87
N TRP A 205 -11.72 -4.70 0.23
CA TRP A 205 -10.60 -3.85 0.63
C TRP A 205 -9.29 -4.58 0.40
N LEU A 206 -8.41 -3.98 -0.41
CA LEU A 206 -7.07 -4.47 -0.65
C LEU A 206 -6.06 -3.62 0.14
N PRO A 207 -5.38 -4.17 1.15
CA PRO A 207 -4.20 -3.55 1.76
C PRO A 207 -3.14 -3.30 0.69
N MET A 208 -2.82 -2.04 0.45
CA MET A 208 -1.95 -1.64 -0.65
C MET A 208 -1.21 -0.35 -0.34
N THR A 209 0.06 -0.28 -0.75
CA THR A 209 0.83 0.96 -0.83
C THR A 209 1.59 1.00 -2.16
N ALA A 210 2.16 2.16 -2.52
CA ALA A 210 2.86 2.31 -3.79
C ALA A 210 4.03 3.30 -3.71
N VAL A 211 4.85 3.31 -4.75
CA VAL A 211 5.96 4.25 -4.98
C VAL A 211 5.74 4.90 -6.34
N ARG A 212 5.81 6.23 -6.40
CA ARG A 212 5.77 6.98 -7.66
C ARG A 212 7.11 6.84 -8.36
N LEU A 213 7.09 6.39 -9.60
CA LEU A 213 8.27 6.25 -10.45
C LEU A 213 8.16 7.22 -11.61
N ARG A 214 9.12 8.15 -11.72
CA ARG A 214 9.22 9.10 -12.83
C ARG A 214 10.28 8.59 -13.79
N VAL A 215 9.90 8.21 -14.99
CA VAL A 215 10.83 7.66 -15.99
C VAL A 215 11.11 8.73 -17.02
N GLY A 216 12.37 9.12 -17.19
CA GLY A 216 12.81 10.06 -18.22
C GLY A 216 12.26 11.48 -18.09
N GLN A 217 11.71 11.87 -16.94
CA GLN A 217 11.30 13.25 -16.67
C GLN A 217 12.35 13.95 -15.82
N ALA A 218 12.86 15.09 -16.29
CA ALA A 218 13.71 15.98 -15.51
C ALA A 218 12.91 16.68 -14.40
N TYR A 219 13.60 17.04 -13.32
CA TYR A 219 13.03 17.68 -12.14
C TYR A 219 12.52 19.09 -12.41
#